data_AF-A0A7Y2C0N8-F1
#
_entry.id   AF-A0A7Y2C0N8-F1
#
_cell.length_a   1.000
_cell.length_b   1.000
_cell.length_c   1.000
_cell.angle_alpha   90.00
_cell.angle_beta   90.00
_cell.angle_gamma   90.00
#
_symmetry.space_group_name_H-M   'P 1'
#
loop_
_entity.id
_entity.type
_entity.pdbx_description
1 polymer ?
#
loop_
_entity_poly.entity_id
_entity_poly.type
_entity_poly.pdbx_seq_one_letter_code
_entity_poly.pdbx_strand_id
1 'polypeptide(L)'
;MKYLICCLLFTLTSIKSIGQELNLNVQVKAPRLQLVDPRVFETLERDMYELINNTRWTDDEFEDFEKIEGNINVTITEELSNTSFRADFFIQTSRPVYNSNYKTQVLNFVDKDVTFTYRELQPLQNSYNTYIDQLSSLLTYYVYMILAADYDTYEPYGGDPHYQTVQNIINAIPPGVAK
;
A
#
# COMPACT_ATOMS: atom_id res chain seq x y z
N MET A 1 -49.55 10.34 -4.88
CA MET A 1 -48.38 10.91 -4.16
C MET A 1 -47.67 9.93 -3.24
N LYS A 2 -48.34 8.97 -2.58
CA LYS A 2 -47.67 7.91 -1.77
C LYS A 2 -46.69 7.01 -2.55
N TYR A 3 -47.03 6.62 -3.78
CA TYR A 3 -46.17 5.75 -4.60
C TYR A 3 -44.90 6.45 -5.13
N LEU A 4 -44.92 7.78 -5.25
CA LEU A 4 -43.75 8.56 -5.69
C LEU A 4 -42.67 8.61 -4.58
N ILE A 5 -43.10 8.63 -3.32
CA ILE A 5 -42.22 8.61 -2.15
C ILE A 5 -41.56 7.23 -2.00
N CYS A 6 -42.26 6.13 -2.30
CA CYS A 6 -41.67 4.78 -2.32
C CYS A 6 -40.59 4.62 -3.39
N CYS A 7 -40.78 5.16 -4.60
CA CYS A 7 -39.74 5.12 -5.64
C CYS A 7 -38.51 5.94 -5.25
N LEU A 8 -38.68 7.08 -4.58
CA LEU A 8 -37.57 7.92 -4.13
C LEU A 8 -36.77 7.29 -2.97
N LEU A 9 -37.42 6.47 -2.14
CA LEU A 9 -36.75 5.74 -1.05
C LEU A 9 -35.90 4.56 -1.56
N PHE A 10 -36.24 3.97 -2.71
CA PHE A 10 -35.52 2.81 -3.25
C PHE A 10 -34.19 3.21 -3.92
N THR A 11 -34.06 4.44 -4.42
CA THR A 11 -32.84 4.93 -5.08
C THR A 11 -31.74 5.40 -4.11
N LEU A 12 -32.02 5.45 -2.80
CA LEU A 12 -31.07 5.88 -1.76
C LEU A 12 -30.28 4.73 -1.12
N THR A 13 -30.50 3.47 -1.55
CA THR A 13 -29.85 2.29 -0.93
C THR A 13 -28.63 1.75 -1.66
N SER A 14 -28.23 2.36 -2.77
CA SER A 14 -26.99 1.98 -3.48
C SER A 14 -25.78 2.75 -2.96
N ILE A 15 -25.55 2.74 -1.64
CA ILE A 15 -24.24 3.09 -1.10
C ILE A 15 -23.42 1.80 -1.20
N LYS A 16 -22.87 1.53 -2.38
CA LYS A 16 -21.89 0.46 -2.54
C LYS A 16 -20.69 0.80 -1.65
N SER A 17 -20.47 -0.03 -0.64
CA SER A 17 -19.28 0.06 0.19
C SER A 17 -18.07 -0.17 -0.69
N ILE A 18 -17.09 0.72 -0.63
CA ILE A 18 -15.81 0.52 -1.30
C ILE A 18 -15.06 -0.50 -0.44
N GLY A 19 -14.97 -1.74 -0.89
CA GLY A 19 -14.03 -2.70 -0.32
C GLY A 19 -12.62 -2.18 -0.56
N GLN A 20 -11.84 -2.01 0.50
CA GLN A 20 -10.39 -1.81 0.40
C GLN A 20 -9.76 -3.18 0.17
N GLU A 21 -8.82 -3.28 -0.77
CA GLU A 21 -8.23 -4.55 -1.21
C GLU A 21 -7.26 -5.15 -0.19
N LEU A 22 -6.71 -4.29 0.67
CA LEU A 22 -5.59 -4.58 1.55
C LEU A 22 -5.99 -4.51 3.02
N ASN A 23 -5.44 -5.42 3.82
CA ASN A 23 -5.46 -5.39 5.28
C ASN A 23 -4.04 -5.69 5.80
N LEU A 24 -3.16 -4.71 5.65
CA LEU A 24 -1.74 -4.83 5.99
C LEU A 24 -1.43 -4.15 7.32
N ASN A 25 -0.71 -4.87 8.19
CA ASN A 25 -0.09 -4.25 9.36
C ASN A 25 1.16 -3.50 8.92
N VAL A 26 1.24 -2.20 9.24
CA VAL A 26 2.41 -1.38 8.95
C VAL A 26 3.11 -1.08 10.27
N GLN A 27 4.42 -1.34 10.32
CA GLN A 27 5.24 -1.06 11.51
C GLN A 27 6.54 -0.37 11.13
N VAL A 28 6.86 0.75 11.78
CA VAL A 28 8.11 1.50 11.60
C VAL A 28 8.95 1.41 12.87
N LYS A 29 10.19 0.93 12.72
CA LYS A 29 11.15 0.79 13.83
C LYS A 29 12.36 1.67 13.61
N ALA A 30 12.72 2.40 14.66
CA ALA A 30 13.85 3.33 14.69
C ALA A 30 14.76 3.05 15.90
N PRO A 31 15.50 1.93 15.94
CA PRO A 31 16.14 1.44 17.17
C PRO A 31 17.36 2.26 17.65
N ARG A 32 17.91 3.19 16.85
CA ARG A 32 19.20 3.85 17.13
C ARG A 32 19.25 5.33 16.71
N LEU A 33 18.14 6.04 16.79
CA LEU A 33 18.00 7.37 16.22
C LEU A 33 18.12 8.48 17.28
N GLN A 34 18.75 9.60 16.90
CA GLN A 34 19.04 10.75 17.79
C GLN A 34 18.77 12.12 17.15
N LEU A 35 18.62 12.19 15.82
CA LEU A 35 18.54 13.48 15.11
C LEU A 35 17.10 14.04 15.10
N VAL A 36 16.11 13.16 14.90
CA VAL A 36 14.69 13.50 14.74
C VAL A 36 13.88 13.01 15.94
N ASP A 37 12.82 13.74 16.30
CA ASP A 37 11.89 13.35 17.35
C ASP A 37 11.24 11.99 16.99
N PRO A 38 11.25 10.99 17.90
CA PRO A 38 10.62 9.69 17.67
C PRO A 38 9.17 9.76 17.17
N ARG A 39 8.42 10.80 17.53
CA ARG A 39 7.03 11.02 17.08
C ARG A 39 6.90 11.13 15.57
N VAL A 40 7.94 11.58 14.87
CA VAL A 40 7.94 11.66 13.40
C VAL A 40 7.78 10.26 12.79
N PHE A 41 8.34 9.22 13.42
CA PHE A 41 8.21 7.85 12.93
C PHE A 41 6.84 7.23 13.26
N GLU A 42 6.20 7.66 14.36
CA GLU A 42 4.81 7.30 14.66
C GLU A 42 3.86 7.95 13.63
N THR A 43 4.09 9.21 13.27
CA THR A 43 3.36 9.90 12.19
C THR A 43 3.59 9.20 10.85
N LEU A 44 4.84 8.84 10.51
CA LEU A 44 5.18 8.10 9.29
C LEU A 44 4.46 6.75 9.22
N GLU A 45 4.47 5.98 10.31
CA GLU A 45 3.78 4.68 10.39
C GLU A 45 2.28 4.84 10.09
N ARG A 46 1.64 5.83 10.72
CA ARG A 46 0.22 6.13 10.48
C ARG A 46 -0.02 6.57 9.05
N ASP A 47 0.76 7.49 8.51
CA ASP A 47 0.55 8.02 7.15
C ASP A 47 0.75 6.92 6.10
N MET A 48 1.72 6.01 6.32
CA MET A 48 1.89 4.82 5.50
C MET A 48 0.69 3.87 5.59
N TYR A 49 0.21 3.60 6.81
CA TYR A 49 -0.97 2.77 7.04
C TYR A 49 -2.20 3.34 6.33
N GLU A 50 -2.44 4.64 6.45
CA GLU A 50 -3.54 5.35 5.80
C GLU A 50 -3.44 5.27 4.27
N LEU A 51 -2.26 5.55 3.70
CA LEU A 51 -2.08 5.41 2.25
C LEU A 51 -2.37 3.97 1.80
N ILE A 52 -1.81 2.97 2.47
CA ILE A 52 -1.87 1.58 2.03
C ILE A 52 -3.28 1.00 2.19
N ASN A 53 -3.87 1.10 3.38
CA ASN A 53 -5.12 0.43 3.70
C ASN A 53 -6.37 1.28 3.39
N ASN A 54 -6.26 2.61 3.40
CA ASN A 54 -7.41 3.50 3.17
C ASN A 54 -7.49 4.11 1.76
N THR A 55 -6.58 3.73 0.88
CA THR A 55 -6.66 4.06 -0.55
C THR A 55 -7.28 2.92 -1.34
N ARG A 56 -8.09 3.26 -2.34
CA ARG A 56 -8.58 2.30 -3.33
C ARG A 56 -7.53 2.14 -4.43
N TRP A 57 -7.10 0.91 -4.68
CA TRP A 57 -6.03 0.62 -5.64
C TRP A 57 -6.52 0.04 -6.97
N THR A 58 -7.69 -0.58 -6.94
CA THR A 58 -8.34 -1.27 -8.04
C THR A 58 -9.82 -0.92 -8.10
N ASP A 59 -10.48 -1.29 -9.21
CA ASP A 59 -11.93 -1.13 -9.31
C ASP A 59 -12.72 -2.32 -8.74
N ASP A 60 -12.03 -3.38 -8.32
CA ASP A 60 -12.64 -4.63 -7.88
C ASP A 60 -13.27 -4.49 -6.49
N GLU A 61 -14.37 -5.23 -6.25
CA GLU A 61 -15.07 -5.26 -4.97
C GLU A 61 -14.57 -6.46 -4.16
N PHE A 62 -13.92 -6.19 -3.02
CA PHE A 62 -13.41 -7.21 -2.10
C PHE A 62 -14.33 -7.41 -0.90
N GLU A 63 -14.68 -8.67 -0.62
CA GLU A 63 -15.26 -9.05 0.67
C GLU A 63 -14.18 -9.07 1.77
N ASP A 64 -14.59 -8.93 3.03
CA ASP A 64 -13.63 -8.84 4.16
C ASP A 64 -12.70 -10.07 4.25
N PHE A 65 -13.16 -11.25 3.84
CA PHE A 65 -12.36 -12.49 3.86
C PHE A 65 -11.44 -12.63 2.64
N GLU A 66 -11.62 -11.80 1.61
CA GLU A 66 -10.82 -11.79 0.37
C GLU A 66 -9.69 -10.76 0.42
N LYS A 67 -9.74 -9.83 1.39
CA LYS A 67 -8.70 -8.83 1.60
C LYS A 67 -7.33 -9.48 1.76
N ILE A 68 -6.34 -8.89 1.09
CA ILE A 68 -4.98 -9.36 1.14
C ILE A 68 -4.38 -8.98 2.49
N GLU A 69 -4.00 -9.99 3.28
CA GLU A 69 -3.42 -9.79 4.59
C GLU A 69 -1.90 -9.88 4.56
N GLY A 70 -1.23 -9.11 5.43
CA GLY A 70 0.21 -9.10 5.47
C GLY A 70 0.81 -8.07 6.42
N ASN A 71 2.12 -7.93 6.34
CA ASN A 71 2.91 -7.01 7.16
C ASN A 71 3.91 -6.25 6.29
N ILE A 72 4.04 -4.95 6.54
CA ILE A 72 5.09 -4.09 6.02
C ILE A 72 5.88 -3.59 7.22
N ASN A 73 7.09 -4.09 7.39
CA ASN A 73 8.01 -3.65 8.44
C ASN A 73 9.07 -2.76 7.82
N VAL A 74 9.17 -1.53 8.31
CA VAL A 74 10.21 -0.58 7.93
C VAL A 74 11.16 -0.43 9.10
N THR A 75 12.45 -0.67 8.87
CA THR A 75 13.49 -0.42 9.88
C THR A 75 14.35 0.74 9.42
N ILE A 76 14.26 1.87 10.09
CA ILE A 76 15.11 3.03 9.82
C ILE A 76 16.53 2.71 10.30
N THR A 77 17.47 2.67 9.34
CA THR A 77 18.87 2.32 9.57
C THR A 77 19.74 3.55 9.80
N GLU A 78 19.41 4.68 9.16
CA GLU A 78 20.20 5.93 9.25
C GLU A 78 19.32 7.19 9.05
N GLU A 79 19.60 8.24 9.80
CA GLU A 79 19.04 9.59 9.61
C GLU A 79 20.02 10.44 8.79
N LEU A 80 19.76 10.60 7.49
CA LEU A 80 20.62 11.38 6.60
C LEU A 80 20.43 12.90 6.79
N SER A 81 19.20 13.30 7.14
CA SER A 81 18.83 14.67 7.50
C SER A 81 17.57 14.64 8.37
N ASN A 82 17.05 15.81 8.77
CA ASN A 82 15.81 15.90 9.53
C ASN A 82 14.57 15.36 8.77
N THR A 83 14.66 15.18 7.46
CA THR A 83 13.55 14.71 6.61
C THR A 83 13.94 13.58 5.67
N SER A 84 15.21 13.17 5.65
CA SER A 84 15.72 12.14 4.75
C SER A 84 16.28 10.98 5.56
N PHE A 85 15.85 9.77 5.20
CA PHE A 85 16.11 8.57 5.97
C PHE A 85 16.60 7.46 5.05
N ARG A 86 17.43 6.57 5.58
CA ARG A 86 17.74 5.27 4.99
C ARG A 86 17.02 4.20 5.80
N ALA A 87 16.41 3.23 5.13
CA ALA A 87 15.69 2.16 5.77
C ALA A 87 15.71 0.86 4.97
N ASP A 88 15.42 -0.23 5.68
CA ASP A 88 15.13 -1.53 5.10
C ASP A 88 13.62 -1.80 5.19
N PHE A 89 13.02 -2.23 4.08
CA PHE A 89 11.62 -2.60 3.96
C PHE A 89 11.50 -4.12 3.87
N PHE A 90 10.64 -4.69 4.70
CA PHE A 90 10.28 -6.11 4.69
C PHE A 90 8.78 -6.22 4.46
N ILE A 91 8.39 -6.73 3.30
CA ILE A 91 7.00 -6.87 2.88
C ILE A 91 6.66 -8.35 2.79
N GLN A 92 5.62 -8.75 3.51
CA GLN A 92 5.14 -10.13 3.53
C GLN A 92 3.63 -10.15 3.40
N THR A 93 3.10 -10.95 2.49
CA THR A 93 1.65 -11.14 2.34
C THR A 93 1.30 -12.62 2.34
N SER A 94 0.07 -12.91 2.75
CA SER A 94 -0.43 -14.27 2.87
C SER A 94 -1.90 -14.34 2.55
N ARG A 95 -2.34 -15.52 2.11
CA ARG A 95 -3.75 -15.80 1.82
C ARG A 95 -4.21 -17.07 2.49
N PRO A 96 -5.49 -17.16 2.91
CA PRO A 96 -6.08 -18.42 3.31
C PRO A 96 -6.16 -19.38 2.11
N VAL A 97 -5.79 -20.63 2.34
CA VAL A 97 -6.01 -21.71 1.36
C VAL A 97 -7.50 -22.00 1.29
N TYR A 98 -8.02 -22.20 0.08
CA TYR A 98 -9.44 -22.48 -0.14
C TYR A 98 -9.95 -23.59 0.78
N ASN A 99 -11.04 -23.32 1.50
CA ASN A 99 -11.69 -24.23 2.44
C ASN A 99 -10.77 -24.72 3.59
N SER A 100 -9.83 -23.88 4.02
CA SER A 100 -8.89 -24.18 5.11
C SER A 100 -8.63 -22.96 5.98
N ASN A 101 -8.30 -23.21 7.25
CA ASN A 101 -7.79 -22.18 8.17
C ASN A 101 -6.27 -21.93 8.00
N TYR A 102 -5.63 -22.67 7.08
CA TYR A 102 -4.21 -22.53 6.81
C TYR A 102 -3.95 -21.35 5.87
N LYS A 103 -3.00 -20.48 6.23
CA LYS A 103 -2.55 -19.39 5.37
C LYS A 103 -1.23 -19.76 4.67
N THR A 104 -1.14 -19.47 3.39
CA THR A 104 0.08 -19.61 2.60
C THR A 104 0.66 -18.23 2.31
N GLN A 105 1.99 -18.14 2.31
CA GLN A 105 2.69 -16.92 1.92
C GLN A 105 2.60 -16.74 0.40
N VAL A 106 2.26 -15.52 -0.03
CA VAL A 106 2.16 -15.15 -1.45
C VAL A 106 3.38 -14.33 -1.87
N LEU A 107 3.70 -13.30 -1.09
CA LEU A 107 4.88 -12.46 -1.31
C LEU A 107 5.76 -12.43 -0.07
N ASN A 108 7.07 -12.48 -0.25
CA ASN A 108 8.06 -12.13 0.76
C ASN A 108 9.21 -11.41 0.06
N PHE A 109 9.25 -10.11 0.25
CA PHE A 109 10.16 -9.21 -0.43
C PHE A 109 10.92 -8.37 0.60
N VAL A 110 12.22 -8.22 0.37
CA VAL A 110 13.11 -7.43 1.21
C VAL A 110 13.83 -6.43 0.33
N ASP A 111 13.58 -5.16 0.58
CA ASP A 111 14.30 -4.05 -0.03
C ASP A 111 15.22 -3.42 1.02
N LYS A 112 16.50 -3.27 0.68
CA LYS A 112 17.52 -2.82 1.61
C LYS A 112 18.13 -1.52 1.16
N ASP A 113 18.60 -0.74 2.14
CA ASP A 113 19.31 0.51 1.91
C ASP A 113 18.50 1.57 1.14
N VAL A 114 17.16 1.48 1.20
CA VAL A 114 16.25 2.39 0.53
C VAL A 114 16.35 3.77 1.17
N THR A 115 16.65 4.76 0.36
CA THR A 115 16.65 6.16 0.79
C THR A 115 15.32 6.79 0.45
N PHE A 116 14.71 7.55 1.35
CA PHE A 116 13.49 8.30 1.06
C PHE A 116 13.44 9.60 1.85
N THR A 117 12.58 10.51 1.41
CA THR A 117 12.29 11.76 2.13
C THR A 117 10.86 11.71 2.65
N TYR A 118 10.68 12.07 3.92
CA TYR A 118 9.39 12.21 4.56
C TYR A 118 9.29 13.54 5.29
N ARG A 119 8.13 14.20 5.16
CA ARG A 119 7.83 15.48 5.81
C ARG A 119 6.45 15.36 6.43
N GLU A 120 6.36 15.63 7.73
CA GLU A 120 5.07 15.68 8.39
C GLU A 120 4.15 16.70 7.71
N LEU A 121 2.85 16.40 7.69
CA LEU A 121 1.79 17.20 7.04
C LEU A 121 1.86 17.21 5.51
N GLN A 122 2.87 16.62 4.88
CA GLN A 122 2.85 16.34 3.46
C GLN A 122 2.10 15.02 3.23
N PRO A 123 0.94 15.04 2.55
CA PRO A 123 0.16 13.83 2.35
C PRO A 123 0.89 12.86 1.40
N LEU A 124 1.00 11.59 1.83
CA LEU A 124 1.38 10.48 0.96
C LEU A 124 0.21 10.16 0.03
N GLN A 125 0.50 9.94 -1.25
CA GLN A 125 -0.53 9.82 -2.28
C GLN A 125 -0.22 8.69 -3.26
N ASN A 126 -1.26 8.07 -3.79
CA ASN A 126 -1.11 7.07 -4.85
C ASN A 126 -0.51 7.74 -6.11
N SER A 127 0.59 7.18 -6.60
CA SER A 127 1.35 7.71 -7.73
C SER A 127 1.37 6.77 -8.95
N TYR A 128 0.31 5.98 -9.16
CA TYR A 128 0.26 4.92 -10.17
C TYR A 128 0.52 5.39 -11.62
N ASN A 129 0.20 6.63 -11.95
CA ASN A 129 0.33 7.19 -13.31
C ASN A 129 1.34 8.35 -13.41
N THR A 130 1.73 8.94 -12.28
CA THR A 130 2.52 10.17 -12.22
C THR A 130 3.42 10.09 -11.00
N TYR A 131 4.71 10.36 -11.17
CA TYR A 131 5.64 10.51 -10.05
C TYR A 131 5.27 11.75 -9.22
N ILE A 132 5.04 11.56 -7.91
CA ILE A 132 4.68 12.64 -6.97
C ILE A 132 5.89 12.95 -6.08
N ASP A 133 6.29 11.97 -5.27
CA ASP A 133 7.46 11.99 -4.44
C ASP A 133 7.99 10.57 -4.24
N GLN A 134 9.22 10.46 -3.77
CA GLN A 134 9.92 9.18 -3.69
C GLN A 134 9.21 8.16 -2.80
N LEU A 135 8.71 8.58 -1.63
CA LEU A 135 8.07 7.65 -0.69
C LEU A 135 6.70 7.22 -1.20
N SER A 136 5.88 8.17 -1.67
CA SER A 136 4.59 7.89 -2.31
C SER A 136 4.72 6.91 -3.48
N SER A 137 5.70 7.12 -4.36
CA SER A 137 5.95 6.23 -5.50
C SER A 137 6.48 4.85 -5.10
N LEU A 138 7.33 4.79 -4.08
CA LEU A 138 7.83 3.52 -3.54
C LEU A 138 6.70 2.69 -2.93
N LEU A 139 5.82 3.30 -2.12
CA LEU A 139 4.70 2.62 -1.48
C LEU A 139 3.67 2.17 -2.52
N THR A 140 3.37 3.02 -3.50
CA THR A 140 2.53 2.68 -4.66
C THR A 140 3.11 1.46 -5.39
N TYR A 141 4.42 1.44 -5.66
CA TYR A 141 5.10 0.31 -6.29
C TYR A 141 4.93 -0.99 -5.48
N TYR A 142 5.14 -0.96 -4.16
CA TYR A 142 4.96 -2.16 -3.31
C TYR A 142 3.52 -2.66 -3.32
N VAL A 143 2.54 -1.76 -3.29
CA VAL A 143 1.13 -2.16 -3.34
C VAL A 143 0.80 -2.85 -4.67
N TYR A 144 1.19 -2.29 -5.81
CA TYR A 144 0.93 -2.95 -7.10
C TYR A 144 1.71 -4.26 -7.26
N MET A 145 2.89 -4.41 -6.63
CA MET A 145 3.59 -5.69 -6.56
C MET A 145 2.84 -6.73 -5.72
N ILE A 146 2.24 -6.31 -4.60
CA ILE A 146 1.38 -7.17 -3.78
C ILE A 146 0.16 -7.63 -4.58
N LEU A 147 -0.54 -6.69 -5.23
CA LEU A 147 -1.73 -6.99 -6.05
C LEU A 147 -1.38 -7.93 -7.20
N ALA A 148 -0.29 -7.67 -7.92
CA ALA A 148 0.13 -8.53 -9.03
C ALA A 148 0.40 -9.97 -8.56
N ALA A 149 1.16 -10.13 -7.48
CA ALA A 149 1.47 -11.44 -6.92
C ALA A 149 0.21 -12.17 -6.42
N ASP A 150 -0.75 -11.43 -5.86
CA ASP A 150 -2.01 -11.96 -5.36
C ASP A 150 -2.91 -12.47 -6.49
N TYR A 151 -3.09 -11.67 -7.55
CA TYR A 151 -3.96 -12.03 -8.68
C TYR A 151 -3.42 -13.25 -9.45
N ASP A 152 -2.09 -13.38 -9.57
CA ASP A 152 -1.45 -14.57 -10.15
C ASP A 152 -1.74 -15.88 -9.39
N THR A 153 -2.20 -15.80 -8.14
CA THR A 153 -2.60 -17.02 -7.39
C THR A 153 -3.98 -17.54 -7.78
N TYR A 154 -4.84 -16.71 -8.37
CA TYR A 154 -6.19 -17.12 -8.80
C TYR A 154 -6.20 -17.73 -10.20
N GLU A 155 -5.42 -17.17 -11.12
CA GLU A 155 -5.33 -17.64 -12.49
C GLU A 155 -3.95 -17.35 -13.11
N PRO A 156 -3.52 -18.15 -14.10
CA PRO A 156 -2.30 -17.87 -14.83
C PRO A 156 -2.36 -16.46 -15.46
N TYR A 157 -1.35 -15.63 -15.16
CA TYR A 157 -1.22 -14.25 -15.65
C TYR A 157 -2.30 -13.27 -15.15
N GLY A 158 -3.00 -13.60 -14.06
CA GLY A 158 -3.98 -12.69 -13.44
C GLY A 158 -3.36 -11.36 -12.99
N GLY A 159 -2.08 -11.37 -12.62
CA GLY A 159 -1.34 -10.19 -12.14
C GLY A 159 -0.80 -9.27 -13.24
N ASP A 160 -0.85 -9.67 -14.50
CA ASP A 160 -0.27 -8.93 -15.64
C ASP A 160 -0.67 -7.43 -15.69
N PRO A 161 -1.95 -7.04 -15.48
CA PRO A 161 -2.36 -5.64 -15.47
C PRO A 161 -1.65 -4.82 -14.36
N HIS A 162 -1.44 -5.43 -13.20
CA HIS A 162 -0.75 -4.79 -12.08
C HIS A 162 0.75 -4.71 -12.33
N TYR A 163 1.37 -5.74 -12.93
CA TYR A 163 2.77 -5.68 -13.37
C TYR A 163 3.01 -4.62 -14.44
N GLN A 164 2.08 -4.39 -15.36
CA GLN A 164 2.17 -3.27 -16.31
C GLN A 164 2.14 -1.91 -15.58
N THR A 165 1.30 -1.78 -14.56
CA THR A 165 1.26 -0.57 -13.73
C THR A 165 2.59 -0.37 -12.99
N VAL A 166 3.19 -1.44 -12.44
CA VAL A 166 4.52 -1.41 -11.85
C VAL A 166 5.57 -0.88 -12.83
N GLN A 167 5.56 -1.36 -14.08
CA GLN A 167 6.47 -0.86 -15.12
C GLN A 167 6.25 0.62 -15.41
N ASN A 168 4.99 1.08 -15.46
CA ASN A 168 4.66 2.49 -15.66
C ASN A 168 5.20 3.37 -14.52
N ILE A 169 5.08 2.92 -13.27
CA ILE A 169 5.62 3.63 -12.10
C ILE A 169 7.13 3.78 -12.23
N ILE A 170 7.85 2.71 -12.54
CA ILE A 170 9.31 2.74 -12.74
C ILE A 170 9.68 3.74 -13.85
N ASN A 171 8.97 3.69 -14.98
CA ASN A 171 9.22 4.56 -16.13
C ASN A 171 8.88 6.04 -15.85
N ALA A 172 8.01 6.32 -14.89
CA ALA A 172 7.64 7.68 -14.48
C ALA A 172 8.69 8.34 -13.56
N ILE A 173 9.61 7.56 -12.97
CA ILE A 173 10.64 8.09 -12.06
C ILE A 173 11.65 8.94 -12.84
N PRO A 174 11.89 10.21 -12.45
CA PRO A 174 12.87 11.06 -13.12
C PRO A 174 14.31 10.50 -13.05
N PRO A 175 15.12 10.70 -14.12
CA PRO A 175 16.53 10.32 -14.11
C PRO A 175 17.28 10.98 -12.96
N GLY A 176 18.02 10.19 -12.17
CA GLY A 176 18.83 10.68 -11.04
C GLY A 176 18.17 10.55 -9.66
N VAL A 177 16.88 10.21 -9.60
CA VAL A 177 16.18 9.88 -8.34
C VAL A 177 16.22 8.38 -8.06
N ALA A 178 16.19 7.53 -9.10
CA ALA A 178 16.29 6.08 -8.97
C ALA A 178 17.67 5.65 -8.45
N LYS A 179 17.77 5.41 -7.14
CA LYS A 179 18.90 4.78 -6.46
C LYS A 179 18.42 3.99 -5.27
#